data_AF-A0A2A5Y680-F1
#
_entry.id   AF-A0A2A5Y680-F1
#
_cell.length_a   1.000
_cell.length_b   1.000
_cell.length_c   1.000
_cell.angle_alpha   90.00
_cell.angle_beta   90.00
_cell.angle_gamma   90.00
#
_symmetry.space_group_name_H-M   'P 1'
#
loop_
_entity.id
_entity.type
_entity.pdbx_description
1 polymer ?
#
loop_
_entity_poly.entity_id
_entity_poly.type
_entity_poly.pdbx_seq_one_letter_code
_entity_poly.pdbx_strand_id
1 'polypeptide(L)' 'MFAVIKTGGKQYKVQAGDLLKLEKLAAHAGDKVQFNEIMLLGG' A
#
# COMPACT_ATOMS: atom_id res chain seq x y z
N MET A 1 14.29 1.98 -4.63
CA MET A 1 12.94 2.33 -5.10
C MET A 1 11.89 2.03 -4.04
N PHE A 2 11.08 3.02 -3.70
CA PHE A 2 9.97 2.97 -2.76
C PHE A 2 8.79 3.78 -3.30
N ALA A 3 7.59 3.47 -2.82
CA ALA A 3 6.38 4.24 -3.11
C ALA A 3 5.75 4.70 -1.80
N VAL A 4 4.98 5.78 -1.84
CA VAL A 4 4.09 6.19 -0.75
C VAL A 4 2.67 6.06 -1.26
N ILE A 5 1.91 5.15 -0.66
CA ILE A 5 0.50 4.91 -0.98
C ILE A 5 -0.39 5.52 0.10
N LYS A 6 -1.60 5.91 -0.26
CA LYS A 6 -2.62 6.34 0.69
C LYS A 6 -3.73 5.30 0.77
N THR A 7 -4.07 4.86 1.97
CA THR A 7 -5.18 3.94 2.22
C THR A 7 -5.72 4.12 3.64
N GLY A 8 -7.02 3.96 3.85
CA GLY A 8 -7.65 4.15 5.16
C GLY A 8 -7.43 5.55 5.77
N GLY A 9 -7.25 6.58 4.92
CA GLY A 9 -6.94 7.94 5.35
C GLY A 9 -5.50 8.18 5.82
N LYS A 10 -4.65 7.15 5.86
CA LYS A 10 -3.23 7.23 6.26
C LYS A 10 -2.30 7.03 5.06
N GLN A 11 -1.07 7.51 5.20
CA GLN A 11 -0.02 7.32 4.20
C GLN A 11 0.97 6.25 4.66
N TYR A 12 1.36 5.38 3.74
CA TYR A 12 2.26 4.26 3.99
C TYR A 12 3.39 4.27 2.97
N LYS A 13 4.63 4.23 3.44
CA LYS A 13 5.80 3.98 2.60
C LYS A 13 5.94 2.47 2.38
N VAL A 14 6.10 2.06 1.13
CA VAL A 14 6.11 0.66 0.72
C VAL A 14 7.26 0.38 -0.24
N GLN A 15 7.88 -0.79 -0.10
CA GLN A 15 8.87 -1.33 -1.02
C GLN A 15 8.52 -2.78 -1.39
N ALA A 16 9.12 -3.29 -2.46
CA ALA A 16 8.92 -4.68 -2.85
C ALA A 16 9.44 -5.63 -1.76
N GLY A 17 8.56 -6.48 -1.23
CA GLY A 17 8.88 -7.44 -0.17
C GLY A 17 8.51 -6.98 1.25
N ASP A 18 8.02 -5.76 1.44
CA ASP A 18 7.64 -5.26 2.77
C ASP A 18 6.34 -5.89 3.29
N LEU A 19 6.33 -6.20 4.59
CA LEU A 19 5.14 -6.58 5.34
C LEU A 19 4.55 -5.34 6.02
N LEU A 20 3.33 -4.97 5.62
CA LEU A 20 2.65 -3.76 6.09
C LEU A 20 1.43 -4.11 6.92
N LYS A 21 1.25 -3.40 8.03
CA LYS A 21 0.02 -3.46 8.82
C LYS A 21 -0.91 -2.33 8.39
N LEU A 22 -1.98 -2.70 7.68
CA LEU A 22 -3.00 -1.79 7.19
C LEU A 22 -4.30 -1.94 8.01
N GLU A 23 -5.23 -1.02 7.80
CA GLU A 23 -6.60 -1.19 8.26
C GLU A 23 -7.34 -2.23 7.42
N LYS A 24 -8.57 -2.57 7.83
CA LYS A 24 -9.37 -3.61 7.17
C LYS A 24 -9.65 -3.21 5.72
N LEU A 25 -9.13 -3.99 4.79
CA LEU A 25 -9.40 -3.87 3.35
C LEU A 25 -10.57 -4.79 2.99
N ALA A 26 -11.37 -4.39 2.00
CA ALA A 26 -12.42 -5.23 1.41
C ALA A 26 -11.81 -6.24 0.41
N ALA A 27 -10.94 -7.12 0.90
CA ALA A 27 -10.26 -8.14 0.12
C ALA A 27 -10.09 -9.42 0.97
N HIS A 28 -10.02 -10.58 0.32
CA HIS A 28 -9.78 -11.85 0.98
C HIS A 28 -8.29 -12.20 0.99
N ALA A 29 -7.90 -13.14 1.86
CA ALA A 29 -6.52 -13.61 1.92
C ALA A 29 -6.14 -14.27 0.58
N GLY A 30 -5.04 -13.81 -0.01
CA GLY A 30 -4.58 -14.27 -1.32
C GLY A 30 -5.05 -13.40 -2.50
N ASP A 31 -5.98 -12.47 -2.27
CA ASP A 31 -6.39 -11.52 -3.31
C ASP A 31 -5.29 -10.50 -3.60
N LYS A 32 -5.20 -10.11 -4.88
CA LYS A 32 -4.35 -8.99 -5.29
C LYS A 32 -5.13 -7.69 -5.10
N VAL A 33 -4.66 -6.85 -4.19
CA VAL A 33 -5.21 -5.51 -3.97
C VAL A 33 -4.40 -4.49 -4.77
N GLN A 34 -5.07 -3.73 -5.62
CA GLN A 34 -4.45 -2.64 -6.38
C GLN A 34 -4.76 -1.29 -5.72
N PHE A 35 -3.70 -0.54 -5.37
CA PHE A 35 -3.82 0.82 -4.88
C PHE A 35 -3.61 1.79 -6.05
N ASN A 36 -4.63 2.59 -6.35
CA ASN A 36 -4.56 3.58 -7.43
C ASN A 36 -4.03 4.94 -6.93
N GLU A 37 -4.10 5.20 -5.62
CA GLU A 37 -3.60 6.44 -5.01
C GLU A 37 -2.14 6.29 -4.57
N ILE A 38 -1.23 6.63 -5.48
CA ILE A 38 0.20 6.74 -5.21
C ILE A 38 0.54 8.22 -5.06
N MET A 39 1.01 8.62 -3.88
CA MET A 39 1.35 10.01 -3.60
C MET A 39 2.77 10.37 -4.03
N LEU A 40 3.72 9.44 -3.88
CA LEU A 40 5.12 9.68 -4.20
C LEU A 40 5.80 8.38 -4.63
N LEU A 41 6.68 8.49 -5.62
CA LEU A 41 7.62 7.45 -6.02
C LEU A 41 9.03 7.99 -5.78
N GLY A 42 9.85 7.23 -5.07
CA GLY A 42 11.24 7.59 -4.78
C GLY A 42 12.18 6.48 -5.23
N GLY A 43 13.20 6.86 -6.01
CA GLY A 43 14.27 5.97 -6.48
C GLY A 43 15.28 5.68 -5.39
#